data_AF-A0A6J1D9R3-F1
#
_entry.id   AF-A0A6J1D9R3-F1
#
_cell.length_a   1.000
_cell.length_b   1.000
_cell.length_c   1.000
_cell.angle_alpha   90.00
_cell.angle_beta   90.00
_cell.angle_gamma   90.00
#
_symmetry.space_group_name_H-M   'P 1'
#
loop_
_entity.id
_entity.type
_entity.pdbx_description
1 polymer ?
#
loop_
_entity_poly.entity_id
_entity_poly.type
_entity_poly.pdbx_seq_one_letter_code
_entity_poly.pdbx_strand_id
1 'polypeptide(L)'
;MEAIYRNPSAPIEARIKDLLSRMTLREKIGQMTQIERTVATPSAIKDFSIGSILNGGGSVPFHNAVSSDWADMVDGFQKSALESRLGIPIIYGSDAVHGNNNVYGATIFPHNVGLGATRDADLVRRIGTVTALEVRASGVNYAFAPCVAVSRDPRWGRCYESYSEDTDIVRKMTSLVEGLQGKVPEGYPKGYPFVAGRNNVIACAKHFVGDGGTHKGVNEGNTIISSYDDFERIHMAPYLDCIAQGVSTVMASYSSWNGRPLHVDRFLLTDVLKNKLGFKGFVISDWEALDRLNEPRGSNYRFCISSAVNAGIDMVMVPFRYELFINDLLYLVESGEVPMARIDDAVERILRVKFVSGVFEHPFSDRSLLDLVGCKLHRDVAREAVRKSLVLLKNGKNPTKPFLPLDKDAKKILVAGSHADDLGFLCGGWTATWNGTTGRITIGT
;
A
#
# COMPACT_ATOMS: atom_id res chain seq x y z
N MET A 1 31.13 -22.44 -6.14
CA MET A 1 31.12 -21.03 -5.70
C MET A 1 29.83 -20.79 -4.94
N GLU A 2 29.92 -20.19 -3.77
CA GLU A 2 28.76 -19.77 -2.98
C GLU A 2 27.94 -18.73 -3.77
N ALA A 3 26.60 -18.76 -3.67
CA ALA A 3 25.75 -17.90 -4.47
C ALA A 3 25.80 -16.45 -3.95
N ILE A 4 26.19 -15.48 -4.79
CA ILE A 4 26.38 -14.07 -4.42
C ILE A 4 25.10 -13.49 -3.82
N TYR A 5 23.93 -13.87 -4.34
CA TYR A 5 22.65 -13.35 -3.84
C TYR A 5 22.38 -13.68 -2.36
N ARG A 6 23.05 -14.69 -1.81
CA ARG A 6 22.95 -15.07 -0.39
C ARG A 6 23.94 -14.33 0.51
N ASN A 7 24.92 -13.63 -0.05
CA ASN A 7 25.90 -12.85 0.73
C ASN A 7 25.30 -11.47 1.08
N PRO A 8 24.99 -11.19 2.36
CA PRO A 8 24.40 -9.91 2.77
C PRO A 8 25.36 -8.72 2.62
N SER A 9 26.67 -8.97 2.51
CA SER A 9 27.68 -7.92 2.31
C SER A 9 27.92 -7.56 0.83
N ALA A 10 27.34 -8.33 -0.11
CA ALA A 10 27.47 -8.03 -1.53
C ALA A 10 26.56 -6.86 -1.94
N PRO A 11 26.97 -6.01 -2.91
CA PRO A 11 26.11 -4.95 -3.43
C PRO A 11 24.77 -5.49 -3.94
N ILE A 12 23.67 -4.79 -3.65
CA ILE A 12 22.31 -5.22 -4.02
C ILE A 12 22.20 -5.56 -5.50
N GLU A 13 22.71 -4.72 -6.40
CA GLU A 13 22.65 -4.96 -7.85
C GLU A 13 23.42 -6.24 -8.28
N ALA A 14 24.51 -6.58 -7.58
CA ALA A 14 25.22 -7.83 -7.82
C ALA A 14 24.41 -9.05 -7.35
N ARG A 15 23.71 -8.93 -6.21
CA ARG A 15 22.80 -9.96 -5.69
C ARG A 15 21.62 -10.19 -6.62
N ILE A 16 21.02 -9.11 -7.14
CA ILE A 16 19.92 -9.19 -8.11
C ILE A 16 20.37 -9.90 -9.37
N LYS A 17 21.49 -9.46 -9.98
CA LYS A 17 22.01 -10.06 -11.21
C LYS A 17 22.31 -11.56 -11.04
N ASP A 18 22.95 -11.94 -9.93
CA ASP A 18 23.24 -13.33 -9.61
C ASP A 18 21.94 -14.15 -9.45
N LEU A 19 20.98 -13.67 -8.67
CA LEU A 19 19.70 -14.37 -8.47
C LEU A 19 18.91 -14.50 -9.78
N LEU A 20 18.75 -13.40 -10.52
CA LEU A 20 17.99 -13.37 -11.78
C LEU A 20 18.55 -14.36 -12.81
N SER A 21 19.89 -14.50 -12.88
CA SER A 21 20.56 -15.45 -13.78
C SER A 21 20.32 -16.93 -13.43
N ARG A 22 19.89 -17.21 -12.19
CA ARG A 22 19.63 -18.56 -11.67
C ARG A 22 18.15 -18.95 -11.77
N MET A 23 17.27 -17.98 -12.04
CA MET A 23 15.82 -18.19 -12.08
C MET A 23 15.38 -18.76 -13.42
N THR A 24 14.52 -19.77 -13.35
CA THR A 24 13.70 -20.24 -14.46
C THR A 24 12.61 -19.21 -14.81
N LEU A 25 12.03 -19.31 -16.00
CA LEU A 25 10.90 -18.47 -16.40
C LEU A 25 9.73 -18.59 -15.42
N ARG A 26 9.43 -19.80 -14.94
CA ARG A 26 8.34 -20.04 -13.98
C ARG A 26 8.60 -19.36 -12.64
N GLU A 27 9.84 -19.40 -12.13
CA GLU A 27 10.21 -18.68 -10.90
C GLU A 27 10.13 -17.15 -11.09
N LYS A 28 10.48 -16.64 -12.28
CA LYS A 28 10.35 -15.21 -12.61
C LYS A 28 8.88 -14.77 -12.61
N ILE A 29 8.01 -15.52 -13.27
CA ILE A 29 6.56 -15.27 -13.28
C ILE A 29 5.97 -15.42 -11.86
N GLY A 30 6.46 -16.39 -11.08
CA GLY A 30 6.11 -16.55 -9.67
C GLY A 30 6.37 -15.27 -8.87
N GLN A 31 7.53 -14.62 -9.08
CA GLN A 31 7.84 -13.34 -8.42
C GLN A 31 6.87 -12.21 -8.80
N MET A 32 6.36 -12.20 -10.03
CA MET A 32 5.36 -11.23 -10.50
C MET A 32 3.95 -11.50 -9.98
N THR A 33 3.73 -12.59 -9.24
CA THR A 33 2.41 -13.02 -8.78
C THR A 33 2.21 -12.68 -7.31
N GLN A 34 1.18 -11.89 -7.01
CA GLN A 34 0.68 -11.69 -5.65
C GLN A 34 -0.68 -12.38 -5.47
N ILE A 35 -0.82 -13.19 -4.42
CA ILE A 35 -2.02 -13.99 -4.14
C ILE A 35 -2.65 -13.66 -2.80
N GLU A 36 -3.93 -13.95 -2.65
CA GLU A 36 -4.67 -13.75 -1.40
C GLU A 36 -4.34 -14.88 -0.40
N ARG A 37 -4.23 -14.55 0.89
CA ARG A 37 -3.88 -15.52 1.95
C ARG A 37 -4.78 -16.76 2.03
N THR A 38 -6.05 -16.67 1.62
CA THR A 38 -7.03 -17.77 1.66
C THR A 38 -6.76 -18.83 0.60
N VAL A 39 -6.03 -18.50 -0.48
CA VAL A 39 -5.59 -19.45 -1.50
C VAL A 39 -4.12 -19.85 -1.35
N ALA A 40 -3.41 -19.28 -0.37
CA ALA A 40 -1.99 -19.49 -0.16
C ALA A 40 -1.70 -20.76 0.65
N THR A 41 -1.70 -21.92 -0.01
CA THR A 41 -1.23 -23.17 0.60
C THR A 41 0.29 -23.29 0.52
N PRO A 42 0.95 -24.15 1.35
CA PRO A 42 2.39 -24.38 1.24
C PRO A 42 2.85 -24.79 -0.17
N SER A 43 2.08 -25.63 -0.86
CA SER A 43 2.36 -26.03 -2.25
C SER A 43 2.16 -24.87 -3.23
N ALA A 44 1.09 -24.09 -3.09
CA ALA A 44 0.86 -22.90 -3.91
C ALA A 44 2.07 -21.96 -3.83
N ILE A 45 2.57 -21.70 -2.62
CA ILE A 45 3.70 -20.80 -2.40
C ILE A 45 5.00 -21.38 -2.95
N LYS A 46 5.34 -22.61 -2.54
CA LYS A 46 6.62 -23.25 -2.85
C LYS A 46 6.74 -23.61 -4.33
N ASP A 47 5.74 -24.32 -4.87
CA ASP A 47 5.84 -24.95 -6.19
C ASP A 47 5.73 -23.90 -7.31
N PHE A 48 4.96 -22.83 -7.08
CA PHE A 48 4.86 -21.70 -8.01
C PHE A 48 5.84 -20.56 -7.71
N SER A 49 6.66 -20.67 -6.65
CA SER A 49 7.64 -19.64 -6.26
C SER A 49 7.02 -18.25 -6.14
N ILE A 50 5.86 -18.20 -5.48
CA ILE A 50 5.02 -16.99 -5.34
C ILE A 50 5.85 -15.84 -4.77
N GLY A 51 5.74 -14.67 -5.39
CA GLY A 51 6.50 -13.48 -5.04
C GLY A 51 5.94 -12.73 -3.84
N SER A 52 4.62 -12.74 -3.69
CA SER A 52 3.95 -11.98 -2.65
C SER A 52 2.61 -12.60 -2.24
N ILE A 53 2.21 -12.33 -0.99
CA ILE A 53 0.88 -12.61 -0.48
C ILE A 53 0.28 -11.29 0.01
N LEU A 54 -1.04 -11.17 0.00
CA LEU A 54 -1.73 -10.11 0.72
C LEU A 54 -2.91 -10.64 1.56
N ASN A 55 -3.42 -9.76 2.43
CA ASN A 55 -4.80 -9.83 2.88
C ASN A 55 -5.63 -8.70 2.25
N GLY A 56 -6.83 -9.03 1.75
CA GLY A 56 -7.85 -8.02 1.46
C GLY A 56 -8.44 -7.41 2.73
N GLY A 57 -9.24 -6.35 2.59
CA GLY A 57 -9.95 -5.73 3.72
C GLY A 57 -10.87 -6.72 4.44
N GLY A 58 -10.58 -7.01 5.70
CA GLY A 58 -11.30 -8.02 6.50
C GLY A 58 -10.90 -9.47 6.26
N SER A 59 -9.92 -9.75 5.39
CA SER A 59 -9.33 -11.09 5.30
C SER A 59 -8.35 -11.29 6.45
N VAL A 60 -8.87 -11.80 7.56
CA VAL A 60 -8.10 -11.99 8.81
C VAL A 60 -7.88 -13.49 9.08
N PRO A 61 -6.88 -13.89 9.88
CA PRO A 61 -6.70 -15.29 10.29
C PRO A 61 -7.97 -15.87 10.92
N PHE A 62 -8.56 -15.12 11.85
CA PHE A 62 -9.85 -15.37 12.50
C PHE A 62 -10.35 -14.09 13.19
N HIS A 63 -11.59 -14.12 13.70
CA HIS A 63 -12.18 -12.95 14.36
C HIS A 63 -11.38 -12.52 15.59
N ASN A 64 -11.07 -11.21 15.67
CA ASN A 64 -10.23 -10.61 16.72
C ASN A 64 -8.81 -11.16 16.84
N ALA A 65 -8.24 -11.71 15.76
CA ALA A 65 -6.83 -12.07 15.71
C ALA A 65 -5.93 -10.87 16.05
N VAL A 66 -5.05 -11.05 17.03
CA VAL A 66 -4.07 -10.06 17.49
C VAL A 66 -2.75 -10.23 16.72
N SER A 67 -1.81 -9.29 16.87
CA SER A 67 -0.56 -9.30 16.09
C SER A 67 0.25 -10.60 16.19
N SER A 68 0.22 -11.31 17.32
CA SER A 68 0.92 -12.61 17.44
C SER A 68 0.33 -13.68 16.51
N ASP A 69 -1.00 -13.73 16.37
CA ASP A 69 -1.70 -14.70 15.51
C ASP A 69 -1.39 -14.44 14.03
N TRP A 70 -1.35 -13.15 13.67
CA TRP A 70 -0.94 -12.72 12.33
C TRP A 70 0.52 -13.08 12.05
N ALA A 71 1.42 -12.82 13.01
CA ALA A 71 2.83 -13.13 12.85
C ALA A 71 3.05 -14.65 12.68
N ASP A 72 2.31 -15.51 13.39
CA ASP A 72 2.35 -16.96 13.19
C ASP A 72 1.93 -17.37 11.78
N MET A 73 0.84 -16.81 11.28
CA MET A 73 0.36 -17.06 9.91
C MET A 73 1.40 -16.62 8.87
N VAL A 74 1.93 -15.40 8.98
CA VAL A 74 2.89 -14.84 8.02
C VAL A 74 4.21 -15.62 8.05
N ASP A 75 4.70 -16.02 9.23
CA ASP A 75 5.90 -16.84 9.36
C ASP A 75 5.72 -18.23 8.71
N GLY A 76 4.52 -18.82 8.81
CA GLY A 76 4.18 -20.07 8.15
C GLY A 76 4.25 -19.98 6.62
N PHE A 77 3.72 -18.90 6.05
CA PHE A 77 3.86 -18.63 4.61
C PHE A 77 5.31 -18.39 4.20
N GLN A 78 6.06 -17.64 5.00
CA GLN A 78 7.46 -17.37 4.72
C GLN A 78 8.30 -18.64 4.73
N LYS A 79 8.07 -19.53 5.70
CA LYS A 79 8.73 -20.84 5.75
C LYS A 79 8.50 -21.63 4.45
N SER A 80 7.26 -21.63 3.96
CA SER A 80 6.91 -22.31 2.69
C SER A 80 7.67 -21.71 1.50
N ALA A 81 7.83 -20.39 1.43
CA ALA A 81 8.60 -19.72 0.37
C ALA A 81 10.10 -20.08 0.43
N LEU A 82 10.67 -20.16 1.63
CA LEU A 82 12.08 -20.49 1.84
C LEU A 82 12.43 -21.95 1.52
N GLU A 83 11.44 -22.86 1.51
CA GLU A 83 11.60 -24.26 1.08
C GLU A 83 11.65 -24.43 -0.45
N SER A 84 11.42 -23.36 -1.23
CA SER A 84 11.61 -23.37 -2.68
C SER A 84 13.09 -23.52 -3.07
N ARG A 85 13.37 -23.94 -4.31
CA ARG A 85 14.72 -24.21 -4.82
C ARG A 85 15.71 -23.05 -4.59
N LEU A 86 15.26 -21.81 -4.82
CA LEU A 86 16.09 -20.61 -4.63
C LEU A 86 15.89 -19.96 -3.25
N GLY A 87 14.89 -20.39 -2.48
CA GLY A 87 14.57 -19.86 -1.16
C GLY A 87 14.33 -18.35 -1.18
N ILE A 88 13.59 -17.86 -2.18
CA ILE A 88 13.28 -16.43 -2.30
C ILE A 88 12.14 -16.10 -1.33
N PRO A 89 12.35 -15.23 -0.31
CA PRO A 89 11.29 -14.86 0.63
C PRO A 89 10.14 -14.12 -0.08
N ILE A 90 8.93 -14.28 0.41
CA ILE A 90 7.79 -13.46 0.00
C ILE A 90 7.85 -12.07 0.66
N ILE A 91 7.17 -11.10 0.04
CA ILE A 91 6.70 -9.89 0.73
C ILE A 91 5.21 -10.04 0.99
N TYR A 92 4.76 -9.66 2.19
CA TYR A 92 3.37 -9.75 2.61
C TYR A 92 2.75 -8.35 2.69
N GLY A 93 1.75 -8.07 1.84
CA GLY A 93 1.06 -6.79 1.71
C GLY A 93 -0.21 -6.69 2.56
N SER A 94 -0.47 -5.53 3.14
CA SER A 94 -1.73 -5.21 3.84
C SER A 94 -2.11 -3.74 3.70
N ASP A 95 -3.42 -3.44 3.69
CA ASP A 95 -3.96 -2.08 3.69
C ASP A 95 -3.85 -1.40 5.08
N ALA A 96 -2.63 -1.15 5.55
CA ALA A 96 -2.39 -0.38 6.78
C ALA A 96 -2.49 1.15 6.53
N VAL A 97 -3.70 1.63 6.21
CA VAL A 97 -3.94 2.98 5.67
C VAL A 97 -4.23 4.06 6.71
N HIS A 98 -4.54 3.69 7.95
CA HIS A 98 -4.68 4.61 9.09
C HIS A 98 -4.31 3.89 10.40
N GLY A 99 -3.12 3.28 10.40
CA GLY A 99 -2.69 2.27 11.37
C GLY A 99 -2.78 0.86 10.80
N ASN A 100 -2.40 -0.16 11.59
CA ASN A 100 -2.53 -1.57 11.20
C ASN A 100 -3.99 -2.06 11.37
N ASN A 101 -4.88 -1.43 10.62
CA ASN A 101 -6.33 -1.35 10.84
C ASN A 101 -7.13 -2.66 10.67
N ASN A 102 -6.54 -3.71 10.08
CA ASN A 102 -7.15 -5.05 10.02
C ASN A 102 -6.88 -5.88 11.29
N VAL A 103 -5.88 -5.49 12.09
CA VAL A 103 -5.45 -6.24 13.27
C VAL A 103 -6.21 -5.75 14.51
N TYR A 104 -6.78 -6.68 15.25
CA TYR A 104 -7.49 -6.34 16.48
C TYR A 104 -6.50 -5.85 17.55
N GLY A 105 -6.84 -4.75 18.21
CA GLY A 105 -6.03 -4.12 19.25
C GLY A 105 -4.96 -3.14 18.75
N ALA A 106 -4.71 -3.07 17.45
CA ALA A 106 -3.85 -2.06 16.84
C ALA A 106 -4.39 -0.63 17.06
N THR A 107 -3.49 0.35 17.03
CA THR A 107 -3.84 1.77 17.10
C THR A 107 -4.52 2.20 15.80
N ILE A 108 -5.71 2.79 15.91
CA ILE A 108 -6.42 3.39 14.78
C ILE A 108 -6.16 4.90 14.77
N PHE A 109 -5.75 5.44 13.63
CA PHE A 109 -5.53 6.87 13.41
C PHE A 109 -6.71 7.52 12.68
N PRO A 110 -6.85 8.86 12.72
CA PRO A 110 -7.75 9.56 11.81
C PRO A 110 -7.45 9.21 10.35
N HIS A 111 -8.50 9.07 9.55
CA HIS A 111 -8.35 8.96 8.09
C HIS A 111 -7.69 10.21 7.49
N ASN A 112 -7.13 10.04 6.30
CA ASN A 112 -6.27 11.02 5.64
C ASN A 112 -6.87 12.41 5.52
N VAL A 113 -8.17 12.55 5.25
CA VAL A 113 -8.82 13.88 5.18
C VAL A 113 -8.71 14.65 6.50
N GLY A 114 -8.81 13.95 7.64
CA GLY A 114 -8.59 14.51 8.97
C GLY A 114 -7.12 14.86 9.21
N LEU A 115 -6.20 14.00 8.77
CA LEU A 115 -4.76 14.28 8.83
C LEU A 115 -4.37 15.49 7.99
N GLY A 116 -4.98 15.65 6.81
CA GLY A 116 -4.84 16.84 5.99
C GLY A 116 -5.23 18.10 6.74
N ALA A 117 -6.36 18.09 7.47
CA ALA A 117 -6.83 19.22 8.28
C ALA A 117 -5.81 19.69 9.34
N THR A 118 -4.92 18.81 9.80
CA THR A 118 -3.86 19.17 10.77
C THR A 118 -2.80 20.12 10.17
N ARG A 119 -2.58 20.06 8.85
CA ARG A 119 -1.47 20.72 8.14
C ARG A 119 -0.08 20.40 8.73
N ASP A 120 0.05 19.26 9.41
CA ASP A 120 1.22 18.87 10.20
C ASP A 120 1.89 17.62 9.59
N ALA A 121 2.85 17.87 8.70
CA ALA A 121 3.61 16.81 8.03
C ALA A 121 4.47 15.99 9.01
N ASP A 122 4.94 16.59 10.11
CA ASP A 122 5.72 15.88 11.12
C ASP A 122 4.86 14.88 11.89
N LEU A 123 3.63 15.28 12.25
CA LEU A 123 2.65 14.37 12.83
C LEU A 123 2.38 13.18 11.89
N VAL A 124 2.15 13.42 10.60
CA VAL A 124 1.92 12.32 9.63
C VAL A 124 3.13 11.40 9.51
N ARG A 125 4.36 11.94 9.54
CA ARG A 125 5.58 11.13 9.60
C ARG A 125 5.62 10.26 10.86
N ARG A 126 5.32 10.82 12.04
CA ARG A 126 5.25 10.06 13.31
C ARG A 126 4.17 8.97 13.28
N ILE A 127 3.02 9.24 12.65
CA ILE A 127 1.97 8.23 12.42
C ILE A 127 2.50 7.08 11.55
N GLY A 128 3.24 7.39 10.48
CA GLY A 128 3.89 6.39 9.64
C GLY A 128 4.88 5.52 10.44
N THR A 129 5.69 6.13 11.32
CA THR A 129 6.62 5.38 12.19
C THR A 129 5.89 4.43 13.14
N VAL A 130 4.82 4.89 13.79
CA VAL A 130 3.99 4.03 14.64
C VAL A 130 3.37 2.90 13.83
N THR A 131 2.80 3.22 12.67
CA THR A 131 2.16 2.24 11.79
C THR A 131 3.16 1.17 11.35
N ALA A 132 4.39 1.54 10.97
CA ALA A 132 5.42 0.58 10.58
C ALA A 132 5.75 -0.43 11.69
N LEU A 133 5.86 0.04 12.94
CA LEU A 133 6.13 -0.82 14.10
C LEU A 133 4.99 -1.81 14.32
N GLU A 134 3.74 -1.34 14.30
CA GLU A 134 2.57 -2.20 14.53
C GLU A 134 2.32 -3.18 13.37
N VAL A 135 2.66 -2.80 12.14
CA VAL A 135 2.63 -3.69 10.96
C VAL A 135 3.72 -4.76 11.05
N ARG A 136 4.95 -4.38 11.41
CA ARG A 136 6.04 -5.35 11.60
C ARG A 136 5.78 -6.32 12.75
N ALA A 137 5.13 -5.87 13.81
CA ALA A 137 4.72 -6.72 14.93
C ALA A 137 3.77 -7.85 14.51
N SER A 138 2.98 -7.66 13.44
CA SER A 138 2.10 -8.69 12.88
C SER A 138 2.77 -9.54 11.79
N GLY A 139 4.09 -9.44 11.62
CA GLY A 139 4.88 -10.14 10.59
C GLY A 139 4.76 -9.56 9.18
N VAL A 140 3.79 -8.68 8.94
CA VAL A 140 3.57 -7.98 7.66
C VAL A 140 4.73 -7.01 7.42
N ASN A 141 5.20 -6.90 6.17
CA ASN A 141 6.37 -6.08 5.82
C ASN A 141 6.13 -5.09 4.67
N TYR A 142 4.91 -5.05 4.14
CA TYR A 142 4.51 -4.16 3.05
C TYR A 142 3.14 -3.54 3.32
N ALA A 143 3.09 -2.20 3.42
CA ALA A 143 1.87 -1.44 3.62
C ALA A 143 1.42 -0.79 2.30
N PHE A 144 0.16 -0.99 1.91
CA PHE A 144 -0.45 -0.31 0.77
C PHE A 144 -0.84 1.15 1.11
N ALA A 145 0.13 1.95 1.53
CA ALA A 145 -0.03 3.36 1.93
C ALA A 145 1.25 4.17 1.64
N PRO A 146 1.17 5.49 1.41
CA PRO A 146 -0.04 6.34 1.44
C PRO A 146 -0.92 6.31 0.16
N CYS A 147 -2.22 6.52 0.35
CA CYS A 147 -3.06 7.05 -0.71
C CYS A 147 -2.74 8.55 -0.89
N VAL A 148 -2.20 8.92 -2.05
CA VAL A 148 -1.82 10.30 -2.40
C VAL A 148 -2.74 10.91 -3.45
N ALA A 149 -3.96 10.39 -3.55
CA ALA A 149 -5.02 10.95 -4.36
C ALA A 149 -5.25 12.42 -3.99
N VAL A 150 -5.40 13.28 -5.00
CA VAL A 150 -5.90 14.64 -4.84
C VAL A 150 -7.38 14.62 -5.19
N SER A 151 -8.25 14.48 -4.19
CA SER A 151 -9.70 14.33 -4.40
C SER A 151 -10.30 15.65 -4.87
N ARG A 152 -10.90 15.66 -6.07
CA ARG A 152 -11.49 16.87 -6.68
C ARG A 152 -13.01 16.89 -6.61
N ASP A 153 -13.61 15.82 -6.10
CA ASP A 153 -15.05 15.68 -5.97
C ASP A 153 -15.41 14.85 -4.72
N PRO A 154 -16.01 15.45 -3.69
CA PRO A 154 -16.30 14.76 -2.43
C PRO A 154 -17.40 13.70 -2.55
N ARG A 155 -18.07 13.58 -3.71
CA ARG A 155 -18.97 12.46 -4.01
C ARG A 155 -18.22 11.13 -4.13
N TRP A 156 -16.91 11.19 -4.34
CA TRP A 156 -16.08 9.99 -4.42
C TRP A 156 -16.03 9.24 -3.09
N GLY A 157 -16.38 7.97 -3.12
CA GLY A 157 -16.47 7.11 -1.93
C GLY A 157 -15.14 6.92 -1.19
N ARG A 158 -14.00 7.26 -1.81
CA ARG A 158 -12.66 7.22 -1.19
C ARG A 158 -12.11 8.61 -0.88
N CYS A 159 -12.95 9.66 -0.90
CA CYS A 159 -12.52 11.02 -0.60
C CYS A 159 -11.86 11.14 0.78
N TYR A 160 -12.30 10.35 1.77
CA TYR A 160 -11.68 10.33 3.11
C TYR A 160 -10.24 9.78 3.12
N GLU A 161 -9.84 9.01 2.10
CA GLU A 161 -8.47 8.51 1.91
C GLU A 161 -7.56 9.56 1.24
N SER A 162 -8.10 10.68 0.75
CA SER A 162 -7.33 11.82 0.27
C SER A 162 -7.06 12.80 1.39
N TYR A 163 -5.83 13.30 1.49
CA TYR A 163 -5.50 14.33 2.48
C TYR A 163 -6.15 15.67 2.17
N SER A 164 -6.34 16.01 0.89
CA SER A 164 -6.92 17.29 0.48
C SER A 164 -7.28 17.32 -1.00
N GLU A 165 -8.16 18.25 -1.36
CA GLU A 165 -8.32 18.69 -2.74
C GLU A 165 -7.15 19.56 -3.23
N ASP A 166 -6.36 20.14 -2.32
CA ASP A 166 -5.18 20.93 -2.61
C ASP A 166 -3.94 20.04 -2.69
N THR A 167 -3.34 19.99 -3.87
CA THR A 167 -2.13 19.21 -4.15
C THR A 167 -1.00 19.53 -3.18
N ASP A 168 -0.78 20.79 -2.78
CA ASP A 168 0.35 21.14 -1.91
C ASP A 168 0.19 20.58 -0.49
N ILE A 169 -1.05 20.38 -0.03
CA ILE A 169 -1.30 19.69 1.24
C ILE A 169 -1.00 18.20 1.07
N VAL A 170 -1.47 17.57 0.00
CA VAL A 170 -1.20 16.14 -0.26
C VAL A 170 0.31 15.88 -0.36
N ARG A 171 1.03 16.75 -1.07
CA ARG A 171 2.50 16.76 -1.17
C ARG A 171 3.19 16.79 0.18
N LYS A 172 2.77 17.68 1.09
CA LYS A 172 3.30 17.74 2.46
C LYS A 172 3.04 16.45 3.26
N MET A 173 1.89 15.81 3.06
CA MET A 173 1.52 14.56 3.76
C MET A 173 2.19 13.31 3.21
N THR A 174 2.93 13.41 2.08
CA THR A 174 3.79 12.30 1.60
C THR A 174 4.87 11.93 2.61
N SER A 175 5.10 12.74 3.65
CA SER A 175 5.95 12.42 4.80
C SER A 175 5.61 11.10 5.50
N LEU A 176 4.40 10.53 5.26
CA LEU A 176 4.07 9.17 5.65
C LEU A 176 5.06 8.15 5.08
N VAL A 177 5.57 8.36 3.85
CA VAL A 177 6.57 7.48 3.22
C VAL A 177 7.84 7.40 4.06
N GLU A 178 8.40 8.55 4.46
CA GLU A 178 9.54 8.59 5.38
C GLU A 178 9.20 7.97 6.74
N GLY A 179 7.99 8.17 7.25
CA GLY A 179 7.53 7.52 8.47
C GLY A 179 7.55 6.00 8.39
N LEU A 180 7.01 5.43 7.31
CA LEU A 180 6.89 4.00 7.07
C LEU A 180 8.24 3.34 6.77
N GLN A 181 9.00 3.93 5.85
CA GLN A 181 10.23 3.34 5.31
C GLN A 181 11.49 3.77 6.07
N GLY A 182 11.42 4.88 6.82
CA GLY A 182 12.59 5.56 7.37
C GLY A 182 13.13 6.63 6.42
N LYS A 183 14.02 7.47 6.95
CA LYS A 183 14.61 8.59 6.22
C LYS A 183 15.72 8.12 5.28
N VAL A 184 15.59 8.51 4.01
CA VAL A 184 16.61 8.28 3.00
C VAL A 184 17.92 9.01 3.38
N PRO A 185 19.08 8.33 3.36
CA PRO A 185 20.35 8.96 3.68
C PRO A 185 20.78 9.97 2.60
N GLU A 186 21.63 10.93 2.98
CA GLU A 186 22.19 11.88 2.02
C GLU A 186 23.00 11.14 0.93
N GLY A 187 22.84 11.56 -0.32
CA GLY A 187 23.50 10.93 -1.46
C GLY A 187 22.87 9.62 -1.95
N TYR A 188 21.76 9.16 -1.36
CA TYR A 188 21.05 7.98 -1.87
C TYR A 188 20.58 8.19 -3.31
N PRO A 189 20.68 7.17 -4.19
CA PRO A 189 20.30 7.32 -5.59
C PRO A 189 18.82 7.73 -5.77
N LYS A 190 18.58 8.79 -6.55
CA LYS A 190 17.22 9.29 -6.81
C LYS A 190 16.34 8.23 -7.47
N GLY A 191 15.11 8.10 -6.99
CA GLY A 191 14.12 7.14 -7.48
C GLY A 191 14.41 5.67 -7.16
N TYR A 192 15.50 5.39 -6.45
CA TYR A 192 15.82 4.06 -5.95
C TYR A 192 14.98 3.76 -4.70
N PRO A 193 14.39 2.55 -4.58
CA PRO A 193 13.57 2.21 -3.41
C PRO A 193 14.42 2.21 -2.14
N PHE A 194 13.81 2.55 -0.99
CA PHE A 194 14.49 2.60 0.30
C PHE A 194 13.62 2.03 1.41
N VAL A 195 14.24 1.27 2.33
CA VAL A 195 13.69 0.86 3.62
C VAL A 195 14.87 0.82 4.59
N ALA A 196 14.79 1.56 5.69
CA ALA A 196 15.92 1.79 6.60
C ALA A 196 16.33 0.54 7.39
N GLY A 197 15.41 -0.40 7.63
CA GLY A 197 15.72 -1.63 8.34
C GLY A 197 14.50 -2.47 8.69
N ARG A 198 14.72 -3.49 9.53
CA ARG A 198 13.71 -4.50 9.90
C ARG A 198 12.47 -3.93 10.59
N ASN A 199 12.59 -2.78 11.26
CA ASN A 199 11.48 -2.12 11.96
C ASN A 199 10.64 -1.19 11.05
N ASN A 200 11.04 -1.05 9.78
CA ASN A 200 10.36 -0.24 8.78
C ASN A 200 9.66 -1.14 7.76
N VAL A 201 8.61 -0.64 7.10
CA VAL A 201 7.84 -1.40 6.11
C VAL A 201 8.01 -0.81 4.73
N ILE A 202 7.86 -1.63 3.69
CA ILE A 202 7.75 -1.19 2.31
C ILE A 202 6.48 -0.31 2.22
N ALA A 203 6.59 0.90 1.64
CA ALA A 203 5.45 1.79 1.40
C ALA A 203 5.00 1.73 -0.07
N CYS A 204 3.75 2.14 -0.30
CA CYS A 204 3.09 2.15 -1.61
C CYS A 204 2.41 3.50 -1.88
N ALA A 205 2.92 4.28 -2.83
CA ALA A 205 2.18 5.45 -3.30
C ALA A 205 1.03 5.01 -4.23
N LYS A 206 -0.22 5.32 -3.87
CA LYS A 206 -1.40 4.87 -4.62
C LYS A 206 -2.50 5.95 -4.79
N HIS A 207 -3.34 5.89 -5.81
CA HIS A 207 -3.31 4.96 -6.97
C HIS A 207 -2.93 5.72 -8.23
N PHE A 208 -1.85 5.29 -8.87
CA PHE A 208 -1.21 5.98 -9.97
C PHE A 208 -2.04 5.86 -11.26
N VAL A 209 -2.54 6.94 -11.84
CA VAL A 209 -2.56 8.31 -11.33
C VAL A 209 -3.83 9.02 -11.75
N GLY A 210 -4.32 9.93 -10.91
CA GLY A 210 -5.54 10.69 -11.17
C GLY A 210 -6.80 10.04 -10.63
N ASP A 211 -6.67 9.06 -9.73
CA ASP A 211 -7.79 8.41 -9.03
C ASP A 211 -8.75 9.39 -8.34
N GLY A 212 -8.23 10.46 -7.74
CA GLY A 212 -9.04 11.52 -7.13
C GLY A 212 -9.73 12.48 -8.10
N GLY A 213 -9.49 12.37 -9.42
CA GLY A 213 -9.97 13.28 -10.46
C GLY A 213 -11.14 12.75 -11.29
N THR A 214 -11.73 11.61 -10.93
CA THR A 214 -12.73 10.96 -11.78
C THR A 214 -13.98 11.81 -11.95
N HIS A 215 -14.54 11.79 -13.16
CA HIS A 215 -15.72 12.58 -13.49
C HIS A 215 -16.89 12.26 -12.55
N LYS A 216 -17.44 13.31 -11.91
CA LYS A 216 -18.52 13.23 -10.91
C LYS A 216 -18.16 12.40 -9.66
N GLY A 217 -16.88 12.18 -9.39
CA GLY A 217 -16.42 11.37 -8.26
C GLY A 217 -16.80 9.89 -8.36
N VAL A 218 -17.06 9.37 -9.58
CA VAL A 218 -17.38 7.94 -9.75
C VAL A 218 -16.11 7.13 -9.49
N ASN A 219 -16.16 6.22 -8.51
CA ASN A 219 -15.02 5.35 -8.20
C ASN A 219 -14.64 4.52 -9.45
N GLU A 220 -13.34 4.38 -9.73
CA GLU A 220 -12.83 3.66 -10.91
C GLU A 220 -13.22 4.28 -12.26
N GLY A 221 -13.83 5.47 -12.23
CA GLY A 221 -14.29 6.17 -13.42
C GLY A 221 -13.18 6.77 -14.28
N ASN A 222 -13.58 7.64 -15.19
CA ASN A 222 -12.67 8.33 -16.09
C ASN A 222 -12.31 9.72 -15.55
N THR A 223 -11.02 9.99 -15.38
CA THR A 223 -10.48 11.32 -15.09
C THR A 223 -10.33 12.09 -16.41
N ILE A 224 -11.17 13.10 -16.57
CA ILE A 224 -11.29 13.90 -17.80
C ILE A 224 -10.61 15.24 -17.56
N ILE A 225 -9.45 15.43 -18.17
CA ILE A 225 -8.65 16.64 -18.03
C ILE A 225 -7.94 16.91 -19.36
N SER A 226 -8.19 18.08 -19.94
CA SER A 226 -7.72 18.42 -21.29
C SER A 226 -6.23 18.74 -21.33
N SER A 227 -5.70 19.34 -20.26
CA SER A 227 -4.30 19.72 -20.13
C SER A 227 -3.50 18.61 -19.43
N TYR A 228 -2.47 18.10 -20.11
CA TYR A 228 -1.49 17.21 -19.49
C TYR A 228 -0.72 17.93 -18.38
N ASP A 229 -0.41 19.22 -18.55
CA ASP A 229 0.29 20.02 -17.54
C ASP A 229 -0.54 20.15 -16.26
N ASP A 230 -1.85 20.32 -16.36
CA ASP A 230 -2.73 20.32 -15.19
C ASP A 230 -2.83 18.93 -14.55
N PHE A 231 -2.84 17.87 -15.37
CA PHE A 231 -2.81 16.50 -14.85
C PHE A 231 -1.52 16.22 -14.06
N GLU A 232 -0.36 16.64 -14.59
CA GLU A 232 0.91 16.52 -13.89
C GLU A 232 0.93 17.38 -12.62
N ARG A 233 0.56 18.65 -12.73
CA ARG A 233 0.57 19.61 -11.62
C ARG A 233 -0.35 19.20 -10.48
N ILE A 234 -1.51 18.62 -10.78
CA ILE A 234 -2.50 18.27 -9.75
C ILE A 234 -2.27 16.85 -9.24
N HIS A 235 -2.29 15.86 -10.13
CA HIS A 235 -2.39 14.45 -9.74
C HIS A 235 -1.04 13.72 -9.69
N MET A 236 -0.06 14.18 -10.47
CA MET A 236 1.28 13.55 -10.50
C MET A 236 2.24 14.13 -9.46
N ALA A 237 2.08 15.41 -9.09
CA ALA A 237 3.02 16.11 -8.22
C ALA A 237 3.30 15.40 -6.87
N PRO A 238 2.31 14.77 -6.18
CA PRO A 238 2.61 14.00 -4.96
C PRO A 238 3.55 12.81 -5.19
N TYR A 239 3.52 12.18 -6.37
CA TYR A 239 4.41 11.05 -6.68
C TYR A 239 5.87 11.47 -6.78
N LEU A 240 6.17 12.69 -7.22
CA LEU A 240 7.54 13.22 -7.22
C LEU A 240 8.13 13.24 -5.81
N ASP A 241 7.34 13.68 -4.82
CA ASP A 241 7.78 13.76 -3.43
C ASP A 241 7.90 12.36 -2.80
N CYS A 242 7.01 11.42 -3.14
CA CYS A 242 7.14 10.01 -2.73
C CYS A 242 8.40 9.36 -3.31
N ILE A 243 8.69 9.58 -4.61
CA ILE A 243 9.88 9.05 -5.29
C ILE A 243 11.16 9.67 -4.69
N ALA A 244 11.15 10.96 -4.34
CA ALA A 244 12.27 11.61 -3.68
C ALA A 244 12.54 11.05 -2.27
N GLN A 245 11.50 10.56 -1.59
CA GLN A 245 11.59 9.84 -0.31
C GLN A 245 11.86 8.33 -0.47
N GLY A 246 12.17 7.87 -1.68
CA GLY A 246 12.53 6.48 -1.95
C GLY A 246 11.36 5.51 -1.80
N VAL A 247 10.12 5.93 -2.07
CA VAL A 247 8.95 5.02 -2.03
C VAL A 247 9.24 3.74 -2.81
N SER A 248 8.98 2.59 -2.19
CA SER A 248 9.42 1.31 -2.73
C SER A 248 8.50 0.75 -3.80
N THR A 249 7.20 1.06 -3.73
CA THR A 249 6.21 0.58 -4.70
C THR A 249 5.23 1.68 -5.11
N VAL A 250 4.64 1.50 -6.28
CA VAL A 250 3.54 2.33 -6.78
C VAL A 250 2.41 1.40 -7.25
N MET A 251 1.18 1.63 -6.79
CA MET A 251 0.03 0.86 -7.23
C MET A 251 -0.70 1.62 -8.33
N ALA A 252 -0.94 0.98 -9.48
CA ALA A 252 -1.71 1.56 -10.58
C ALA A 252 -3.21 1.63 -10.25
N SER A 253 -3.89 2.71 -10.66
CA SER A 253 -5.31 2.95 -10.40
C SER A 253 -6.23 2.21 -11.37
N TYR A 254 -7.40 1.78 -10.89
CA TYR A 254 -8.47 1.28 -11.77
C TYR A 254 -8.98 2.33 -12.76
N SER A 255 -8.84 3.61 -12.42
CA SER A 255 -9.40 4.70 -13.20
C SER A 255 -8.81 4.75 -14.62
N SER A 256 -9.49 5.52 -15.47
CA SER A 256 -8.97 5.86 -16.79
C SER A 256 -8.52 7.32 -16.82
N TRP A 257 -7.55 7.64 -17.69
CA TRP A 257 -7.23 9.01 -18.04
C TRP A 257 -7.66 9.29 -19.48
N ASN A 258 -8.61 10.22 -19.67
CA ASN A 258 -9.18 10.56 -20.96
C ASN A 258 -9.62 9.32 -21.78
N GLY A 259 -10.23 8.35 -21.10
CA GLY A 259 -10.77 7.12 -21.69
C GLY A 259 -9.77 5.96 -21.81
N ARG A 260 -8.50 6.15 -21.45
CA ARG A 260 -7.49 5.08 -21.46
C ARG A 260 -7.33 4.45 -20.07
N PRO A 261 -7.57 3.15 -19.89
CA PRO A 261 -7.41 2.50 -18.58
C PRO A 261 -5.94 2.50 -18.14
N LEU A 262 -5.69 2.89 -16.88
CA LEU A 262 -4.33 3.13 -16.41
C LEU A 262 -3.49 1.86 -16.28
N HIS A 263 -4.09 0.70 -15.98
CA HIS A 263 -3.37 -0.58 -15.94
C HIS A 263 -2.80 -1.03 -17.28
N VAL A 264 -3.22 -0.42 -18.40
CA VAL A 264 -2.66 -0.70 -19.75
C VAL A 264 -2.07 0.54 -20.43
N ASP A 265 -1.95 1.68 -19.72
CA ASP A 265 -1.38 2.90 -20.28
C ASP A 265 0.16 2.87 -20.17
N ARG A 266 0.81 2.35 -21.23
CA ARG A 266 2.28 2.28 -21.33
C ARG A 266 2.94 3.64 -21.20
N PHE A 267 2.31 4.69 -21.73
CA PHE A 267 2.86 6.03 -21.67
C PHE A 267 2.99 6.49 -20.22
N LEU A 268 1.95 6.34 -19.41
CA LEU A 268 2.01 6.72 -18.00
C LEU A 268 2.85 5.77 -17.14
N LEU A 269 2.69 4.46 -17.29
CA LEU A 269 3.37 3.49 -16.43
C LEU A 269 4.86 3.31 -16.76
N THR A 270 5.23 3.31 -18.04
CA THR A 270 6.62 3.11 -18.46
C THR A 270 7.29 4.42 -18.82
N ASP A 271 6.74 5.16 -19.79
CA ASP A 271 7.44 6.32 -20.33
C ASP A 271 7.49 7.48 -19.32
N VAL A 272 6.45 7.67 -18.50
CA VAL A 272 6.41 8.67 -17.44
C VAL A 272 6.98 8.13 -16.14
N LEU A 273 6.31 7.18 -15.46
CA LEU A 273 6.69 6.77 -14.11
C LEU A 273 8.10 6.14 -14.05
N LYS A 274 8.38 5.13 -14.87
CA LYS A 274 9.66 4.43 -14.84
C LYS A 274 10.79 5.25 -15.48
N ASN A 275 10.53 5.88 -16.63
CA ASN A 275 11.56 6.55 -17.42
C ASN A 275 11.72 8.03 -17.07
N LYS A 276 10.69 8.87 -17.27
CA LYS A 276 10.75 10.32 -16.98
C LYS A 276 10.97 10.62 -15.50
N LEU A 277 10.23 9.98 -14.60
CA LEU A 277 10.32 10.20 -13.16
C LEU A 277 11.44 9.37 -12.50
N GLY A 278 12.00 8.40 -13.23
CA GLY A 278 13.15 7.60 -12.79
C GLY A 278 12.84 6.58 -11.70
N PHE A 279 11.58 6.18 -11.51
CA PHE A 279 11.20 5.21 -10.49
C PHE A 279 11.85 3.83 -10.74
N LYS A 280 12.59 3.32 -9.74
CA LYS A 280 13.31 2.02 -9.80
C LYS A 280 12.73 0.94 -8.88
N GLY A 281 11.72 1.27 -8.08
CA GLY A 281 10.89 0.27 -7.40
C GLY A 281 10.00 -0.50 -8.38
N PHE A 282 9.05 -1.26 -7.86
CA PHE A 282 8.12 -2.03 -8.69
C PHE A 282 6.70 -1.45 -8.69
N VAL A 283 6.03 -1.57 -9.83
CA VAL A 283 4.64 -1.17 -10.06
C VAL A 283 3.74 -2.38 -9.83
N ILE A 284 2.78 -2.25 -8.92
CA ILE A 284 1.79 -3.30 -8.64
C ILE A 284 0.43 -2.94 -9.23
N SER A 285 -0.33 -3.93 -9.70
CA SER A 285 -1.75 -3.71 -10.03
C SER A 285 -2.58 -3.49 -8.77
N ASP A 286 -3.78 -2.97 -8.94
CA ASP A 286 -4.82 -3.03 -7.89
C ASP A 286 -5.52 -4.40 -7.97
N TRP A 287 -6.37 -4.71 -7.00
CA TRP A 287 -7.08 -5.98 -6.84
C TRP A 287 -7.92 -6.39 -8.07
N GLU A 288 -7.53 -7.49 -8.72
CA GLU A 288 -8.21 -8.00 -9.91
C GLU A 288 -8.35 -6.92 -10.99
N ALA A 289 -7.41 -5.97 -11.06
CA ALA A 289 -7.50 -4.85 -11.98
C ALA A 289 -7.45 -5.30 -13.45
N LEU A 290 -6.68 -6.35 -13.74
CA LEU A 290 -6.62 -6.94 -15.07
C LEU A 290 -7.98 -7.52 -15.47
N ASP A 291 -8.72 -8.10 -14.54
CA ASP A 291 -10.04 -8.66 -14.77
C ASP A 291 -11.05 -7.57 -15.18
N ARG A 292 -10.85 -6.33 -14.70
CA ARG A 292 -11.72 -5.18 -14.97
C ARG A 292 -11.43 -4.48 -16.30
N LEU A 293 -10.38 -4.90 -17.03
CA LEU A 293 -10.03 -4.30 -18.32
C LEU A 293 -10.97 -4.69 -19.46
N ASN A 294 -11.84 -5.67 -19.24
CA ASN A 294 -12.74 -6.16 -20.26
C ASN A 294 -14.13 -6.49 -19.68
N GLU A 295 -15.14 -6.40 -20.53
CA GLU A 295 -16.53 -6.72 -20.19
C GLU A 295 -17.02 -7.90 -21.04
N PRO A 296 -17.55 -8.98 -20.44
CA PRO A 296 -17.71 -9.22 -19.00
C PRO A 296 -16.37 -9.33 -18.25
N ARG A 297 -16.35 -8.90 -16.99
CA ARG A 297 -15.17 -8.98 -16.11
C ARG A 297 -14.49 -10.35 -16.15
N GLY A 298 -13.17 -10.36 -16.30
CA GLY A 298 -12.33 -11.56 -16.32
C GLY A 298 -12.31 -12.30 -17.66
N SER A 299 -13.07 -11.83 -18.67
CA SER A 299 -12.99 -12.34 -20.04
C SER A 299 -11.75 -11.78 -20.77
N ASN A 300 -11.29 -12.49 -21.83
CA ASN A 300 -10.06 -12.16 -22.55
C ASN A 300 -8.84 -11.96 -21.62
N TYR A 301 -8.75 -12.78 -20.57
CA TYR A 301 -7.77 -12.56 -19.49
C TYR A 301 -6.33 -12.57 -19.98
N ARG A 302 -5.97 -13.46 -20.91
CA ARG A 302 -4.64 -13.48 -21.54
C ARG A 302 -4.28 -12.16 -22.23
N PHE A 303 -5.22 -11.56 -22.96
CA PHE A 303 -5.02 -10.24 -23.57
C PHE A 303 -4.86 -9.14 -22.52
N CYS A 304 -5.62 -9.22 -21.43
CA CYS A 304 -5.50 -8.28 -20.30
C CYS A 304 -4.12 -8.40 -19.62
N ILE A 305 -3.62 -9.63 -19.43
CA ILE A 305 -2.28 -9.90 -18.92
C ILE A 305 -1.21 -9.31 -19.84
N SER A 306 -1.24 -9.65 -21.13
CA SER A 306 -0.23 -9.16 -22.07
C SER A 306 -0.22 -7.63 -22.14
N SER A 307 -1.39 -7.00 -22.19
CA SER A 307 -1.53 -5.55 -22.22
C SER A 307 -0.96 -4.88 -20.96
N ALA A 308 -1.30 -5.38 -19.77
CA ALA A 308 -0.84 -4.78 -18.51
C ALA A 308 0.66 -4.98 -18.26
N VAL A 309 1.17 -6.19 -18.52
CA VAL A 309 2.60 -6.50 -18.36
C VAL A 309 3.44 -5.71 -19.36
N ASN A 310 3.01 -5.60 -20.63
CA ASN A 310 3.69 -4.79 -21.64
C ASN A 310 3.57 -3.28 -21.37
N ALA A 311 2.52 -2.82 -20.68
CA ALA A 311 2.37 -1.43 -20.29
C ALA A 311 3.34 -1.02 -19.18
N GLY A 312 3.75 -1.94 -18.31
CA GLY A 312 4.75 -1.66 -17.28
C GLY A 312 4.45 -2.22 -15.90
N ILE A 313 3.35 -2.96 -15.70
CA ILE A 313 3.07 -3.64 -14.42
C ILE A 313 4.18 -4.66 -14.14
N ASP A 314 4.68 -4.67 -12.90
CA ASP A 314 5.76 -5.57 -12.45
C ASP A 314 5.21 -6.72 -11.62
N MET A 315 4.23 -6.43 -10.75
CA MET A 315 3.56 -7.42 -9.91
C MET A 315 2.04 -7.31 -10.10
N VAL A 316 1.37 -8.44 -10.28
CA VAL A 316 -0.09 -8.50 -10.44
C VAL A 316 -0.72 -9.01 -9.15
N MET A 317 -1.63 -8.21 -8.59
CA MET A 317 -2.53 -8.59 -7.51
C MET A 317 -3.68 -9.42 -8.10
N VAL A 318 -3.46 -10.73 -8.25
CA VAL A 318 -4.30 -11.62 -9.07
C VAL A 318 -5.74 -11.69 -8.55
N PRO A 319 -6.02 -11.86 -7.24
CA PRO A 319 -5.23 -12.53 -6.20
C PRO A 319 -5.68 -14.00 -5.99
N PHE A 320 -6.71 -14.47 -6.71
CA PHE A 320 -7.28 -15.82 -6.53
C PHE A 320 -6.92 -16.81 -7.65
N ARG A 321 -7.05 -16.41 -8.93
CA ARG A 321 -6.85 -17.28 -10.11
C ARG A 321 -5.37 -17.38 -10.52
N TYR A 322 -4.48 -17.56 -9.56
CA TYR A 322 -3.02 -17.45 -9.77
C TYR A 322 -2.48 -18.50 -10.74
N GLU A 323 -3.01 -19.73 -10.73
CA GLU A 323 -2.59 -20.76 -11.70
C GLU A 323 -2.89 -20.35 -13.14
N LEU A 324 -4.09 -19.79 -13.38
CA LEU A 324 -4.48 -19.27 -14.70
C LEU A 324 -3.56 -18.12 -15.12
N PHE A 325 -3.31 -17.16 -14.23
CA PHE A 325 -2.40 -16.05 -14.48
C PHE A 325 -0.99 -16.54 -14.86
N ILE A 326 -0.42 -17.46 -14.07
CA ILE A 326 0.93 -17.98 -14.29
C ILE A 326 1.01 -18.74 -15.63
N ASN A 327 0.02 -19.58 -15.93
CA ASN A 327 0.00 -20.35 -17.17
C ASN A 327 -0.19 -19.47 -18.41
N ASP A 328 -1.07 -18.46 -18.34
CA ASP A 328 -1.28 -17.52 -19.44
C ASP A 328 -0.06 -16.63 -19.67
N LEU A 329 0.59 -16.13 -18.60
CA LEU A 329 1.82 -15.34 -18.75
C LEU A 329 2.98 -16.19 -19.26
N LEU A 330 3.08 -17.46 -18.84
CA LEU A 330 4.08 -18.39 -19.37
C LEU A 330 3.91 -18.55 -20.88
N TYR A 331 2.69 -18.83 -21.34
CA TYR A 331 2.37 -18.94 -22.76
C TYR A 331 2.71 -17.66 -23.52
N LEU A 332 2.35 -16.49 -22.99
CA LEU A 332 2.61 -15.19 -23.62
C LEU A 332 4.11 -14.92 -23.82
N VAL A 333 4.96 -15.40 -22.91
CA VAL A 333 6.41 -15.26 -23.04
C VAL A 333 6.96 -16.27 -24.06
N GLU A 334 6.47 -17.51 -24.02
CA GLU A 334 6.85 -18.56 -24.98
C GLU A 334 6.41 -18.25 -26.41
N SER A 335 5.26 -17.58 -26.59
CA SER A 335 4.76 -17.12 -27.90
C SER A 335 5.45 -15.85 -28.39
N GLY A 336 6.19 -15.14 -27.52
CA GLY A 336 6.88 -13.89 -27.84
C GLY A 336 5.99 -12.63 -27.75
N GLU A 337 4.73 -12.75 -27.33
CA GLU A 337 3.82 -11.62 -27.12
C GLU A 337 4.22 -10.75 -25.92
N VAL A 338 4.88 -11.33 -24.91
CA VAL A 338 5.56 -10.62 -23.83
C VAL A 338 7.06 -10.94 -23.91
N PRO A 339 7.93 -9.97 -24.21
CA PRO A 339 9.36 -10.25 -24.36
C PRO A 339 10.00 -10.61 -23.02
N MET A 340 10.96 -11.55 -23.03
CA MET A 340 11.71 -11.95 -21.82
C MET A 340 12.35 -10.76 -21.10
N ALA A 341 12.80 -9.75 -21.84
CA ALA A 341 13.34 -8.51 -21.25
C ALA A 341 12.32 -7.75 -20.37
N ARG A 342 11.02 -7.84 -20.67
CA ARG A 342 9.97 -7.24 -19.84
C ARG A 342 9.80 -7.99 -18.53
N ILE A 343 9.85 -9.32 -18.58
CA ILE A 343 9.84 -10.18 -17.38
C ILE A 343 11.08 -9.92 -16.53
N ASP A 344 12.26 -9.81 -17.14
CA ASP A 344 13.50 -9.51 -16.42
C ASP A 344 13.46 -8.13 -15.74
N ASP A 345 12.96 -7.07 -16.41
CA ASP A 345 12.75 -5.75 -15.77
C ASP A 345 11.80 -5.84 -14.57
N ALA A 346 10.67 -6.56 -14.70
CA ALA A 346 9.72 -6.72 -13.60
C ALA A 346 10.35 -7.39 -12.39
N VAL A 347 11.02 -8.52 -12.63
CA VAL A 347 11.64 -9.32 -11.56
C VAL A 347 12.83 -8.58 -10.94
N GLU A 348 13.64 -7.87 -11.72
CA GLU A 348 14.74 -7.05 -11.22
C GLU A 348 14.22 -6.01 -10.20
N ARG A 349 13.11 -5.34 -10.51
CA ARG A 349 12.46 -4.35 -9.62
C ARG A 349 11.91 -4.98 -8.35
N ILE A 350 11.26 -6.14 -8.47
CA ILE A 350 10.72 -6.88 -7.32
C ILE A 350 11.86 -7.33 -6.40
N LEU A 351 12.90 -7.95 -6.96
CA LEU A 351 14.06 -8.41 -6.20
C LEU A 351 14.80 -7.24 -5.56
N ARG A 352 14.91 -6.09 -6.24
CA ARG A 352 15.48 -4.87 -5.66
C ARG A 352 14.77 -4.44 -4.39
N VAL A 353 13.45 -4.36 -4.42
CA VAL A 353 12.67 -4.00 -3.22
C VAL A 353 12.80 -5.07 -2.12
N LYS A 354 12.86 -6.36 -2.48
CA LYS A 354 13.10 -7.43 -1.49
C LYS A 354 14.47 -7.30 -0.83
N PHE A 355 15.55 -7.08 -1.59
CA PHE A 355 16.88 -6.88 -1.00
C PHE A 355 16.96 -5.60 -0.17
N VAL A 356 16.44 -4.47 -0.67
CA VAL A 356 16.41 -3.20 0.07
C VAL A 356 15.63 -3.30 1.38
N SER A 357 14.52 -4.05 1.39
CA SER A 357 13.70 -4.24 2.61
C SER A 357 14.36 -5.16 3.66
N GLY A 358 15.48 -5.80 3.33
CA GLY A 358 16.19 -6.74 4.19
C GLY A 358 15.43 -8.05 4.43
N VAL A 359 14.40 -8.37 3.64
CA VAL A 359 13.59 -9.58 3.85
C VAL A 359 14.36 -10.87 3.53
N PHE A 360 15.47 -10.79 2.79
CA PHE A 360 16.41 -11.92 2.63
C PHE A 360 17.17 -12.23 3.92
N GLU A 361 17.56 -11.21 4.67
CA GLU A 361 18.30 -11.34 5.93
C GLU A 361 17.36 -11.61 7.12
N HIS A 362 16.17 -11.02 7.08
CA HIS A 362 15.18 -11.08 8.15
C HIS A 362 13.81 -11.48 7.60
N PRO A 363 13.66 -12.74 7.13
CA PRO A 363 12.43 -13.18 6.49
C PRO A 363 11.26 -13.32 7.47
N PHE A 364 11.52 -13.61 8.75
CA PHE A 364 10.51 -13.87 9.77
C PHE A 364 10.17 -12.63 10.62
N SER A 365 9.01 -12.67 11.26
CA SER A 365 8.51 -11.66 12.18
C SER A 365 9.46 -11.39 13.36
N ASP A 366 9.40 -10.17 13.90
CA ASP A 366 10.12 -9.79 15.12
C ASP A 366 9.14 -9.69 16.29
N ARG A 367 9.13 -10.71 17.14
CA ARG A 367 8.20 -10.82 18.27
C ARG A 367 8.47 -9.80 19.38
N SER A 368 9.64 -9.17 19.40
CA SER A 368 9.94 -8.11 20.38
C SER A 368 9.09 -6.85 20.19
N LEU A 369 8.44 -6.68 19.04
CA LEU A 369 7.58 -5.54 18.74
C LEU A 369 6.13 -5.70 19.25
N LEU A 370 5.74 -6.88 19.73
CA LEU A 370 4.34 -7.18 20.09
C LEU A 370 3.80 -6.23 21.18
N ASP A 371 4.62 -5.89 22.18
CA ASP A 371 4.23 -5.00 23.28
C ASP A 371 4.05 -3.53 22.84
N LEU A 372 4.51 -3.17 21.64
CA LEU A 372 4.31 -1.84 21.08
C LEU A 372 2.92 -1.68 20.45
N VAL A 373 2.26 -2.78 20.08
CA VAL A 373 0.97 -2.76 19.38
C VAL A 373 -0.11 -2.19 20.29
N GLY A 374 -0.72 -1.09 19.86
CA GLY A 374 -1.77 -0.46 20.65
C GLY A 374 -1.27 0.04 22.01
N CYS A 375 0.04 0.29 22.17
CA CYS A 375 0.56 0.80 23.42
C CYS A 375 0.08 2.25 23.67
N LYS A 376 0.14 2.69 24.93
CA LYS A 376 -0.31 4.05 25.30
C LYS A 376 0.40 5.15 24.49
N LEU A 377 1.69 5.00 24.23
CA LEU A 377 2.46 6.01 23.48
C LEU A 377 1.95 6.17 22.04
N HIS A 378 1.62 5.07 21.37
CA HIS A 378 1.05 5.09 20.02
C HIS A 378 -0.35 5.72 20.02
N ARG A 379 -1.18 5.32 20.98
CA ARG A 379 -2.52 5.88 21.20
C ARG A 379 -2.49 7.37 21.52
N ASP A 380 -1.48 7.85 22.24
CA ASP A 380 -1.29 9.27 22.52
C ASP A 380 -0.99 10.07 21.23
N VAL A 381 -0.23 9.51 20.28
CA VAL A 381 -0.01 10.12 18.95
C VAL A 381 -1.32 10.18 18.16
N ALA A 382 -2.09 9.09 18.14
CA ALA A 382 -3.39 9.07 17.48
C ALA A 382 -4.37 10.06 18.14
N ARG A 383 -4.36 10.18 19.47
CA ARG A 383 -5.15 11.19 20.21
C ARG A 383 -4.72 12.61 19.90
N GLU A 384 -3.42 12.86 19.75
CA GLU A 384 -2.88 14.15 19.26
C GLU A 384 -3.43 14.46 17.86
N ALA A 385 -3.40 13.47 16.96
CA ALA A 385 -3.91 13.60 15.60
C ALA A 385 -5.41 13.89 15.57
N VAL A 386 -6.22 13.15 16.33
CA VAL A 386 -7.67 13.39 16.48
C VAL A 386 -7.91 14.83 16.93
N ARG A 387 -7.18 15.32 17.94
CA ARG A 387 -7.34 16.70 18.44
C ARG A 387 -7.00 17.72 17.36
N LYS A 388 -5.88 17.54 16.65
CA LYS A 388 -5.40 18.47 15.62
C LYS A 388 -6.25 18.43 14.35
N SER A 389 -6.99 17.34 14.09
CA SER A 389 -7.83 17.22 12.89
C SER A 389 -9.19 17.91 13.02
N LEU A 390 -9.60 18.32 14.22
CA LEU A 390 -10.91 18.94 14.42
C LEU A 390 -10.97 20.33 13.80
N VAL A 391 -11.96 20.54 12.92
CA VAL A 391 -12.25 21.85 12.32
C VAL A 391 -13.46 22.47 13.02
N LEU A 392 -13.24 23.54 13.78
CA LEU A 392 -14.32 24.26 14.46
C LEU A 392 -15.07 25.16 13.48
N LEU A 393 -16.21 24.67 12.97
CA LEU A 393 -17.03 25.41 11.99
C LEU A 393 -17.89 26.51 12.62
N LYS A 394 -18.29 26.34 13.90
CA LYS A 394 -19.15 27.30 14.61
C LYS A 394 -18.94 27.18 16.11
N ASN A 395 -18.84 28.31 16.81
CA ASN A 395 -18.67 28.36 18.26
C ASN A 395 -19.68 29.26 18.97
N GLY A 396 -20.96 28.89 18.92
CA GLY A 396 -22.07 29.67 19.49
C GLY A 396 -22.88 30.42 18.42
N LYS A 397 -24.11 30.84 18.78
CA LYS A 397 -24.95 31.70 17.93
C LYS A 397 -24.66 33.19 18.13
N ASN A 398 -24.15 33.55 19.30
CA ASN A 398 -23.78 34.92 19.64
C ASN A 398 -22.25 35.10 19.44
N PRO A 399 -21.80 36.02 18.57
CA PRO A 399 -20.37 36.25 18.32
C PRO A 399 -19.56 36.67 19.56
N THR A 400 -20.21 37.21 20.58
CA THR A 400 -19.57 37.69 21.82
C THR A 400 -19.57 36.66 22.95
N LYS A 401 -20.27 35.52 22.79
CA LYS A 401 -20.38 34.48 23.81
C LYS A 401 -20.09 33.11 23.21
N PRO A 402 -18.83 32.64 23.27
CA PRO A 402 -18.46 31.33 22.74
C PRO A 402 -19.14 30.20 23.53
N PHE A 403 -19.40 29.08 22.85
CA PHE A 403 -19.97 27.88 23.47
C PHE A 403 -18.89 26.92 23.99
N LEU A 404 -17.79 26.80 23.25
CA LEU A 404 -16.62 26.00 23.57
C LEU A 404 -15.46 26.90 24.05
N PRO A 405 -14.63 26.42 24.99
CA PRO A 405 -14.63 25.08 25.59
C PRO A 405 -15.78 24.87 26.60
N LEU A 406 -16.25 23.63 26.73
CA LEU A 406 -17.27 23.27 27.72
C LEU A 406 -16.69 23.30 29.14
N ASP A 407 -17.53 23.66 30.11
CA ASP A 407 -17.21 23.61 31.53
C ASP A 407 -17.12 22.16 32.02
N LYS A 408 -15.99 21.79 32.62
CA LYS A 408 -15.76 20.45 33.16
C LYS A 408 -16.47 20.23 34.50
N ASP A 409 -16.84 21.31 35.19
CA ASP A 409 -17.49 21.28 36.51
C ASP A 409 -19.02 21.34 36.41
N ALA A 410 -19.56 21.22 35.20
CA ALA A 410 -21.00 21.17 34.95
C ALA A 410 -21.64 20.00 35.72
N LYS A 411 -22.65 20.31 36.55
CA LYS A 411 -23.33 19.33 37.42
C LYS A 411 -23.95 18.14 36.68
N LYS A 412 -24.38 18.37 35.44
CA LYS A 412 -25.00 17.35 34.59
C LYS A 412 -24.83 17.75 33.13
N ILE A 413 -24.43 16.78 32.30
CA ILE A 413 -24.33 16.92 30.86
C ILE A 413 -25.16 15.84 30.17
N LEU A 414 -25.52 16.08 28.91
CA LEU A 414 -26.16 15.10 28.03
C LEU A 414 -25.20 14.76 26.89
N VAL A 415 -25.00 13.48 26.63
CA VAL A 415 -24.33 12.95 25.45
C VAL A 415 -25.38 12.20 24.63
N ALA A 416 -25.52 12.52 23.35
CA ALA A 416 -26.56 11.98 22.49
C ALA A 416 -26.10 11.91 21.02
N GLY A 417 -26.82 11.13 20.21
CA GLY A 417 -26.54 10.90 18.79
C GLY A 417 -25.99 9.49 18.53
N SER A 418 -26.25 8.96 17.33
CA SER A 418 -25.91 7.57 16.98
C SER A 418 -24.40 7.26 16.99
N HIS A 419 -23.54 8.28 16.89
CA HIS A 419 -22.09 8.13 16.82
C HIS A 419 -21.39 8.36 18.18
N ALA A 420 -22.16 8.67 19.25
CA ALA A 420 -21.58 9.10 20.51
C ALA A 420 -20.87 7.98 21.29
N ASP A 421 -21.28 6.72 21.09
CA ASP A 421 -20.70 5.52 21.71
C ASP A 421 -20.65 4.35 20.70
N ASP A 422 -20.29 4.65 19.45
CA ASP A 422 -20.09 3.65 18.41
C ASP A 422 -18.69 3.77 17.83
N LEU A 423 -17.80 2.88 18.25
CA LEU A 423 -16.39 2.94 17.88
C LEU A 423 -16.19 2.66 16.39
N GLY A 424 -16.97 1.75 15.82
CA GLY A 424 -16.93 1.43 14.40
C GLY A 424 -17.30 2.63 13.52
N PHE A 425 -18.36 3.36 13.88
CA PHE A 425 -18.72 4.61 13.19
C PHE A 425 -17.69 5.72 13.35
N LEU A 426 -17.03 5.82 14.51
CA LEU A 426 -15.95 6.80 14.72
C LEU A 426 -14.70 6.46 13.89
N CYS A 427 -14.46 5.18 13.58
CA CYS A 427 -13.31 4.75 12.77
C CYS A 427 -13.60 4.81 11.25
N GLY A 428 -14.82 4.45 10.83
CA GLY A 428 -15.23 4.45 9.42
C GLY A 428 -14.77 3.20 8.63
N GLY A 429 -14.63 3.36 7.31
CA GLY A 429 -14.16 2.30 6.42
C GLY A 429 -12.73 1.86 6.74
N TRP A 430 -12.32 0.72 6.18
CA TRP A 430 -10.99 0.13 6.41
C TRP A 430 -10.64 -0.14 7.88
N THR A 431 -11.62 -0.38 8.74
CA THR A 431 -11.39 -0.76 10.14
C THR A 431 -12.00 -2.12 10.42
N ALA A 432 -11.16 -3.11 10.73
CA ALA A 432 -11.49 -4.53 10.88
C ALA A 432 -12.08 -5.24 9.64
N THR A 433 -12.93 -4.57 8.86
CA THR A 433 -13.50 -5.04 7.59
C THR A 433 -13.29 -3.98 6.51
N TRP A 434 -13.45 -4.37 5.24
CA TRP A 434 -13.28 -3.45 4.10
C TRP A 434 -14.16 -2.20 4.20
N ASN A 435 -15.47 -2.38 4.41
CA ASN A 435 -16.42 -1.26 4.51
C ASN A 435 -16.51 -0.63 5.91
N GLY A 436 -15.77 -1.16 6.90
CA GLY A 436 -16.06 -0.90 8.31
C GLY A 436 -17.40 -1.52 8.74
N THR A 437 -17.77 -1.34 10.00
CA THR A 437 -19.08 -1.74 10.54
C THR A 437 -19.38 -0.96 11.83
N THR A 438 -20.57 -1.13 12.38
CA THR A 438 -21.04 -0.53 13.66
C THR A 438 -20.54 -1.32 14.87
N GLY A 439 -20.49 -0.66 16.03
CA GLY A 439 -20.25 -1.27 17.32
C GLY A 439 -18.77 -1.30 17.72
N ARG A 440 -18.44 -2.13 18.71
CA ARG A 440 -17.09 -2.20 19.30
C ARG A 440 -16.23 -3.25 18.58
N ILE A 441 -15.77 -2.89 17.38
CA ILE A 441 -15.00 -3.77 16.48
C ILE A 441 -13.47 -3.72 16.66
N THR A 442 -13.00 -2.78 17.49
CA THR A 442 -11.59 -2.59 17.83
C THR A 442 -11.51 -2.09 19.28
N ILE A 443 -10.29 -1.88 19.79
CA ILE A 443 -10.04 -1.20 21.07
C ILE A 443 -9.98 0.32 20.87
N GLY A 444 -9.79 0.79 19.62
CA GLY A 444 -9.87 2.20 19.25
C GLY A 444 -8.55 2.93 19.42
N THR A 445 -8.60 4.21 19.81
CA THR A 445 -7.44 5.02 20.18
C THR A 445 -7.40 5.25 21.67
#